data_AF-A0A519GKW1-F1
#
_entry.id   AF-A0A519GKW1-F1
#
_cell.length_a   1.000
_cell.length_b   1.000
_cell.length_c   1.000
_cell.angle_alpha   90.00
_cell.angle_beta   90.00
_cell.angle_gamma   90.00
#
_symmetry.space_group_name_H-M   'P 1'
#
loop_
_entity.id
_entity.type
_entity.pdbx_description
1 polymer ?
#
loop_
_entity_poly.entity_id
_entity_poly.type
_entity_poly.pdbx_seq_one_letter_code
_entity_poly.pdbx_strand_id
1 'polypeptide(L)'
;MPHITRTRAIEMLTGPGAALELHDIVLRGRTVRAFRHAPGSLRAMFEATASALPYLVYEEERYSFAEAWQAAARIAHVLAHD
;
A
#
# COMPACT_ATOMS: atom_id res chain seq x y z
N MET A 1 2.44 19.19 24.45
CA MET A 1 1.54 19.12 23.28
C MET A 1 0.17 18.69 23.76
N PRO A 2 -0.94 19.19 23.19
CA PRO A 2 -2.27 18.73 23.59
C PRO A 2 -2.39 17.21 23.39
N HIS A 3 -2.92 16.52 24.40
CA HIS A 3 -3.23 15.10 24.28
C HIS A 3 -4.52 14.96 23.47
N ILE A 4 -4.43 14.34 22.29
CA ILE A 4 -5.61 13.94 21.51
C ILE A 4 -5.94 12.48 21.80
N THR A 5 -7.22 12.13 21.78
CA THR A 5 -7.65 10.74 21.89
C THR A 5 -7.35 10.00 20.58
N ARG A 6 -7.22 8.67 20.65
CA ARG A 6 -7.05 7.82 19.45
C ARG A 6 -8.17 8.07 18.42
N THR A 7 -9.41 8.16 18.88
CA THR A 7 -10.56 8.41 18.00
C THR A 7 -10.42 9.75 17.28
N ARG A 8 -10.05 10.81 18.03
CA ARG A 8 -9.86 12.13 17.44
C ARG A 8 -8.73 12.16 16.42
N ALA A 9 -7.63 11.44 16.69
CA ALA A 9 -6.52 11.31 15.74
C ALA A 9 -6.97 10.64 14.43
N ILE A 10 -7.77 9.58 14.51
CA ILE A 10 -8.31 8.89 13.33
C ILE A 10 -9.19 9.85 12.52
N GLU A 11 -10.16 10.52 13.15
CA GLU A 11 -11.04 11.49 12.47
C GLU A 11 -10.25 12.57 11.73
N MET A 12 -9.20 13.11 12.36
CA MET A 12 -8.36 14.15 11.77
C MET A 12 -7.56 13.64 10.57
N LEU A 13 -7.05 12.40 10.63
CA LEU A 13 -6.22 11.84 9.57
C LEU A 13 -7.05 11.29 8.41
N THR A 14 -8.29 10.86 8.66
CA THR A 14 -9.14 10.18 7.66
C THR A 14 -10.33 10.99 7.16
N GLY A 15 -10.52 12.22 7.66
CA GLY A 15 -11.58 13.11 7.22
C GLY A 15 -11.36 13.70 5.81
N PRO A 16 -12.36 14.42 5.26
CA PRO A 16 -12.25 15.05 3.94
C PRO A 16 -11.03 15.99 3.82
N GLY A 17 -10.27 15.86 2.75
CA GLY A 17 -9.06 16.64 2.48
C GLY A 17 -7.81 16.23 3.27
N ALA A 18 -7.92 15.23 4.16
CA ALA A 18 -6.78 14.74 4.92
C ALA A 18 -5.92 13.75 4.11
N ALA A 19 -4.66 13.56 4.51
CA ALA A 19 -3.71 12.71 3.80
C ALA A 19 -4.19 11.24 3.67
N LEU A 20 -4.96 10.76 4.64
CA LEU A 20 -5.56 9.42 4.64
C LEU A 20 -7.07 9.49 4.49
N GLU A 21 -7.60 10.48 3.75
CA GLU A 21 -9.03 10.64 3.50
C GLU A 21 -9.67 9.30 3.10
N LEU A 22 -10.73 8.93 3.81
CA LEU A 22 -11.52 7.75 3.50
C LEU A 22 -12.74 8.12 2.67
N HIS A 23 -13.08 7.26 1.73
CA HIS A 23 -14.32 7.31 0.97
C HIS A 23 -14.86 5.90 0.77
N ASP A 24 -16.16 5.80 0.54
CA ASP A 24 -16.80 4.53 0.23
C ASP A 24 -16.62 4.19 -1.24
N ILE A 25 -16.28 2.92 -1.50
CA ILE A 25 -16.23 2.32 -2.84
C ILE A 25 -17.08 1.05 -2.86
N VAL A 26 -17.57 0.69 -4.05
CA VAL A 26 -18.19 -0.62 -4.28
C VAL A 26 -17.13 -1.56 -4.83
N LEU A 27 -16.75 -2.57 -4.05
CA LEU A 27 -15.81 -3.61 -4.45
C LEU A 27 -16.52 -4.98 -4.43
N ARG A 28 -16.61 -5.63 -5.59
CA ARG A 28 -17.29 -6.95 -5.73
C ARG A 28 -18.71 -6.97 -5.12
N GLY A 29 -19.49 -5.93 -5.38
CA GLY A 29 -20.87 -5.79 -4.90
C GLY A 29 -21.01 -5.42 -3.42
N ARG A 30 -19.91 -5.11 -2.72
CA ARG A 30 -19.92 -4.73 -1.31
C ARG A 30 -19.37 -3.32 -1.13
N THR A 31 -20.03 -2.53 -0.31
CA THR A 31 -19.49 -1.22 0.10
C THR A 31 -18.37 -1.42 1.10
N VAL A 32 -17.20 -0.86 0.82
CA VAL A 32 -16.03 -0.86 1.70
C VAL A 32 -15.41 0.54 1.74
N ARG A 33 -14.67 0.85 2.80
CA ARG A 33 -13.89 2.10 2.90
C ARG A 33 -12.53 1.92 2.24
N ALA A 34 -12.15 2.87 1.40
CA ALA A 34 -10.84 2.95 0.77
C ALA A 34 -10.22 4.33 1.01
N PHE A 35 -8.89 4.39 1.00
CA PHE A 35 -8.17 5.66 1.01
C PHE A 35 -8.32 6.32 -0.36
N ARG A 36 -8.77 7.58 -0.39
CA ARG A 36 -8.98 8.36 -1.61
C ARG A 36 -7.72 8.47 -2.46
N HIS A 37 -6.57 8.54 -1.81
CA HIS A 37 -5.28 8.75 -2.45
C HIS A 37 -4.47 7.46 -2.62
N ALA A 38 -5.05 6.28 -2.33
CA ALA A 38 -4.36 5.02 -2.54
C ALA A 38 -4.14 4.74 -4.04
N PRO A 39 -3.04 4.07 -4.42
CA PRO A 39 -2.85 3.56 -5.77
C PRO A 39 -3.99 2.62 -6.18
N GLY A 40 -4.36 2.64 -7.47
CA GLY A 40 -5.48 1.86 -8.00
C GLY A 40 -5.27 0.34 -7.99
N SER A 41 -4.07 -0.14 -7.67
CA SER A 41 -3.76 -1.56 -7.48
C SER A 41 -2.51 -1.76 -6.65
N LEU A 42 -2.33 -2.97 -6.10
CA LEU A 42 -1.08 -3.35 -5.43
C LEU A 42 0.13 -3.27 -6.39
N ARG A 43 -0.06 -3.62 -7.67
CA ARG A 43 0.98 -3.45 -8.71
C ARG A 43 1.49 -2.01 -8.75
N ALA A 44 0.57 -1.05 -8.92
CA ALA A 44 0.93 0.35 -9.00
C ALA A 44 1.63 0.84 -7.72
N MET A 45 1.22 0.33 -6.55
CA MET A 45 1.86 0.62 -5.27
C MET A 45 3.31 0.12 -5.20
N PHE A 46 3.57 -1.12 -5.62
CA PHE A 46 4.94 -1.68 -5.62
C PHE A 46 5.83 -1.02 -6.68
N GLU A 47 5.29 -0.72 -7.87
CA GLU A 47 6.02 0.01 -8.91
C GLU A 47 6.43 1.41 -8.44
N ALA A 48 5.53 2.13 -7.77
CA ALA A 48 5.81 3.49 -7.27
C ALA A 48 6.81 3.55 -6.11
N THR A 49 7.01 2.45 -5.39
CA THR A 49 7.90 2.38 -4.21
C THR A 49 9.23 1.68 -4.50
N ALA A 50 9.42 1.16 -5.71
CA ALA A 50 10.66 0.51 -6.13
C ALA A 50 11.87 1.45 -5.95
N SER A 51 12.76 1.07 -5.05
CA SER A 51 13.94 1.85 -4.67
C SER A 51 15.04 0.95 -4.14
N ALA A 52 16.24 1.50 -3.95
CA ALA A 52 17.38 0.80 -3.36
C ALA A 52 17.30 0.69 -1.82
N LEU A 53 16.23 1.21 -1.19
CA LEU A 53 16.06 1.12 0.26
C LEU A 53 15.81 -0.33 0.71
N PRO A 54 16.27 -0.74 1.92
CA PRO A 54 16.02 -2.06 2.46
C PRO A 54 14.53 -2.36 2.62
N TYR A 55 14.10 -3.58 2.31
CA TYR A 55 12.71 -4.00 2.43
C TYR A 55 12.54 -5.37 3.12
N LEU A 56 12.92 -6.46 2.47
CA LEU A 56 12.80 -7.81 3.04
C LEU A 56 14.13 -8.23 3.65
N VAL A 57 14.08 -8.65 4.91
CA VAL A 57 15.22 -9.23 5.62
C VAL A 57 14.76 -10.55 6.20
N TYR A 58 15.39 -11.64 5.77
CA TYR A 58 15.10 -12.98 6.24
C TYR A 58 16.41 -13.76 6.30
N GLU A 59 16.82 -14.17 7.51
CA GLU A 59 18.13 -14.77 7.75
C GLU A 59 19.27 -13.89 7.15
N GLU A 60 20.11 -14.46 6.28
CA GLU A 60 21.18 -13.73 5.58
C GLU A 60 20.70 -13.03 4.29
N GLU A 61 19.46 -13.26 3.88
CA GLU A 61 18.89 -12.65 2.69
C GLU A 61 18.42 -11.23 2.97
N ARG A 62 18.84 -10.32 2.08
CA ARG A 62 18.42 -8.92 2.09
C ARG A 62 18.00 -8.52 0.69
N TYR A 63 16.79 -7.96 0.60
CA TYR A 63 16.27 -7.38 -0.62
C TYR A 63 15.91 -5.92 -0.39
N SER A 64 16.28 -5.09 -1.35
CA SER A 64 15.69 -3.77 -1.52
C SER A 64 14.25 -3.84 -2.03
N PHE A 65 13.52 -2.72 -1.96
CA PHE A 65 12.18 -2.62 -2.57
C PHE A 65 12.20 -2.98 -4.06
N ALA A 66 13.21 -2.53 -4.79
CA ALA A 66 13.35 -2.82 -6.21
C ALA A 66 13.61 -4.32 -6.48
N GLU A 67 14.51 -4.95 -5.72
CA GLU A 67 14.85 -6.37 -5.92
C GLU A 67 13.67 -7.28 -5.59
N ALA A 68 12.94 -7.00 -4.49
CA ALA A 68 11.76 -7.75 -4.12
C ALA A 68 10.66 -7.63 -5.19
N TRP A 69 10.43 -6.43 -5.71
CA TRP A 69 9.47 -6.21 -6.79
C TRP A 69 9.84 -6.99 -8.05
N GLN A 70 11.11 -6.93 -8.47
CA GLN A 70 11.59 -7.67 -9.64
C GLN A 70 11.47 -9.18 -9.47
N ALA A 71 11.78 -9.71 -8.28
CA ALA A 71 11.63 -11.13 -7.99
C ALA A 71 10.17 -11.59 -8.10
N ALA A 72 9.23 -10.84 -7.50
CA ALA A 72 7.80 -11.13 -7.59
C ALA A 72 7.28 -11.01 -9.03
N ALA A 73 7.75 -10.00 -9.78
CA ALA A 73 7.33 -9.77 -11.17
C ALA A 73 7.72 -10.93 -12.10
N ARG A 74 8.88 -11.57 -11.87
CA ARG A 74 9.29 -12.78 -12.64
C ARG A 74 8.32 -13.94 -12.45
N ILE A 75 7.93 -14.22 -11.21
CA ILE A 75 6.95 -15.29 -10.91
C ILE A 75 5.58 -14.92 -11.51
N ALA A 76 5.16 -13.67 -11.37
CA ALA A 76 3.89 -13.20 -11.93
C ALA A 76 3.85 -13.31 -13.47
N HIS A 77 4.98 -13.10 -14.16
CA HIS A 77 5.06 -13.27 -15.60
C HIS A 77 4.80 -14.73 -16.01
N VAL A 78 5.47 -15.69 -15.36
CA VAL A 78 5.26 -17.12 -15.57
C VAL A 78 3.79 -17.48 -15.35
N LEU A 79 3.21 -17.12 -14.20
CA LEU A 79 1.80 -17.44 -13.87
C LEU A 79 0.77 -16.85 -14.83
N ALA A 80 1.11 -15.79 -15.58
CA ALA A 80 0.19 -15.11 -16.47
C ALA A 80 0.31 -15.56 -17.93
N HIS A 81 1.42 -16.18 -18.32
CA HIS A 81 1.72 -16.48 -19.72
C HIS A 81 2.02 -17.96 -19.99
N ASP A 82 2.32 -18.76 -18.95
CA ASP A 82 2.40 -20.23 -19.02
C ASP A 82 1.10 -20.88 -18.54
#